data_AF-A0AAW1W0B4-F1
#
_entry.id   AF-A0AAW1W0B4-F1
#
_cell.length_a   1.000
_cell.length_b   1.000
_cell.length_c   1.000
_cell.angle_alpha   90.00
_cell.angle_beta   90.00
_cell.angle_gamma   90.00
#
_symmetry.space_group_name_H-M   'P 1'
#
loop_
_entity.id
_entity.type
_entity.pdbx_description
1 polymer ?
#
loop_
_entity_poly.entity_id
_entity_poly.type
_entity_poly.pdbx_seq_one_letter_code
_entity_poly.pdbx_strand_id
1 'polypeptide(L)'
;MEIQDATDEEMKITKKMLIVALWCIQMKPNDRPNSMNQVVKMLEGEIECIPMPPKPFLYPQETPVVDDKDSSEITFSSSMPLNEEVEESVS
;
A
#
# COMPACT_ATOMS: atom_id res chain seq x y z
N MET A 1 3.71 16.32 -30.30
CA MET A 1 3.86 16.83 -28.92
C MET A 1 5.34 16.97 -28.69
N GLU A 2 5.87 18.18 -28.83
CA GLU A 2 7.20 18.47 -28.30
C GLU A 2 7.06 18.41 -26.79
N ILE A 3 7.75 17.46 -26.16
CA ILE A 3 7.88 17.45 -24.71
C ILE A 3 8.84 18.60 -24.44
N GLN A 4 8.27 19.74 -24.04
CA GLN A 4 9.03 20.86 -23.50
C GLN A 4 10.00 20.28 -22.47
N ASP A 5 11.30 20.44 -22.71
CA ASP A 5 12.32 19.96 -21.80
C ASP A 5 12.12 20.70 -20.47
N ALA A 6 11.70 19.95 -19.45
CA ALA A 6 11.43 20.51 -18.13
C ALA A 6 12.76 20.95 -17.51
N THR A 7 12.77 22.10 -16.86
CA THR A 7 13.95 22.57 -16.13
C THR A 7 14.33 21.57 -15.03
N ASP A 8 15.60 21.53 -14.66
CA ASP A 8 16.09 20.65 -13.58
C ASP A 8 15.32 20.89 -12.27
N GLU A 9 14.90 22.13 -12.02
CA GLU A 9 14.06 22.55 -10.91
C GLU A 9 12.66 21.93 -10.96
N GLU A 10 11.99 21.99 -12.12
CA GLU A 10 10.67 21.36 -12.32
C GLU A 10 10.75 19.84 -12.15
N MET A 11 11.82 19.22 -12.64
CA MET A 11 12.07 17.79 -12.47
C MET A 11 12.28 17.42 -11.00
N LYS A 12 13.01 18.24 -10.23
CA LYS A 12 13.17 18.04 -8.77
C LYS A 12 11.84 18.15 -8.04
N ILE A 13 11.03 19.17 -8.35
CA ILE A 13 9.71 19.35 -7.74
C ILE A 13 8.81 18.17 -8.06
N THR A 14 8.76 17.75 -9.33
CA THR A 14 7.95 16.62 -9.78
C THR A 14 8.33 15.31 -9.09
N LYS A 15 9.64 15.03 -8.97
CA LYS A 15 10.12 13.84 -8.24
C LYS A 15 9.73 13.89 -6.76
N LYS A 16 9.88 15.05 -6.10
CA LYS A 16 9.47 15.22 -4.70
C LYS A 16 7.98 14.95 -4.52
N MET A 17 7.15 15.54 -5.37
CA MET A 17 5.70 15.33 -5.36
C MET A 17 5.34 13.85 -5.54
N LEU A 18 6.02 13.16 -6.47
CA LEU A 18 5.78 11.74 -6.72
C LEU A 18 6.13 10.89 -5.49
N ILE A 19 7.28 11.12 -4.86
CA ILE A 19 7.70 10.39 -3.66
C ILE A 19 6.69 10.59 -2.53
N VAL A 20 6.27 11.83 -2.28
CA VAL A 20 5.27 12.14 -1.24
C VAL A 20 3.92 11.49 -1.57
N ALA A 21 3.46 11.54 -2.82
CA ALA A 21 2.23 10.89 -3.25
C ALA A 21 2.29 9.36 -3.02
N LEU A 22 3.42 8.73 -3.35
CA LEU A 22 3.64 7.30 -3.14
C LEU A 22 3.62 6.92 -1.65
N TRP A 23 4.07 7.79 -0.75
CA TRP A 23 3.90 7.60 0.70
C TRP A 23 2.42 7.66 1.12
N CYS A 24 1.65 8.60 0.58
CA CYS A 24 0.25 8.80 0.96
C CYS A 24 -0.70 7.69 0.50
N ILE A 25 -0.41 7.02 -0.62
CA ILE A 25 -1.29 6.01 -1.22
C ILE A 25 -1.01 4.56 -0.75
N GLN A 26 -0.08 4.35 0.20
CA GLN A 26 0.30 3.00 0.66
C GLN A 26 -0.92 2.18 1.14
N MET A 27 -0.99 0.90 0.82
CA MET A 27 -2.17 0.09 1.20
C MET A 27 -2.32 -0.06 2.72
N LYS A 28 -1.20 -0.21 3.44
CA LYS A 28 -1.20 -0.30 4.90
C LYS A 28 -1.21 1.10 5.52
N PRO A 29 -2.13 1.40 6.46
CA PRO A 29 -2.20 2.72 7.11
C PRO A 29 -0.89 3.12 7.81
N ASN A 30 -0.20 2.16 8.43
CA ASN A 30 1.05 2.39 9.15
C ASN A 30 2.22 2.75 8.23
N ASP A 31 2.12 2.42 6.95
CA ASP A 31 3.14 2.75 5.94
C ASP A 31 2.92 4.15 5.35
N ARG A 32 1.85 4.86 5.75
CA ARG A 32 1.57 6.23 5.34
C ARG A 32 2.13 7.22 6.38
N PRO A 33 2.33 8.50 6.00
CA PRO A 33 2.59 9.56 6.96
C PRO A 33 1.43 9.66 7.97
N ASN A 34 1.74 9.57 9.27
CA ASN A 34 0.73 9.48 10.33
C ASN A 34 -0.01 10.80 10.60
N SER A 35 0.46 11.91 10.02
CA SER A 35 -0.18 13.22 10.16
C SER A 35 0.04 14.07 8.92
N MET A 36 -0.87 15.01 8.67
CA MET A 36 -0.70 16.00 7.60
C MET A 36 0.54 16.88 7.81
N ASN A 37 0.92 17.16 9.07
CA ASN A 37 2.14 17.90 9.37
C ASN A 37 3.41 17.18 8.85
N GLN A 38 3.43 15.86 8.87
CA GLN A 38 4.55 15.10 8.30
C GLN A 38 4.58 15.25 6.77
N VAL A 39 3.43 15.21 6.10
CA VAL A 39 3.31 15.43 4.66
C VAL A 39 3.81 16.84 4.28
N VAL A 40 3.38 17.86 5.02
CA VAL A 40 3.83 19.25 4.82
C VAL A 40 5.34 19.37 4.98
N LYS A 41 5.91 18.79 6.05
CA LYS A 41 7.37 18.76 6.25
C LYS A 41 8.12 18.09 5.10
N MET A 42 7.57 17.02 4.52
CA MET A 42 8.17 16.37 3.36
C MET A 42 8.11 17.26 2.10
N LEU A 43 7.02 18.01 1.91
CA LEU A 43 6.88 18.91 0.76
C LEU A 43 7.79 20.14 0.86
N GLU A 44 7.95 20.70 2.06
CA GLU A 44 8.79 21.87 2.33
C GLU A 44 10.28 21.51 2.43
N GLY A 45 10.62 20.29 2.85
CA GLY A 45 11.99 19.82 3.01
C GLY A 45 12.68 19.41 1.69
N GLU A 46 13.97 19.12 1.76
CA GLU A 46 14.76 18.68 0.60
C GLU A 46 14.43 17.25 0.17
N ILE A 47 14.55 16.96 -1.13
CA ILE A 47 14.18 15.64 -1.69
C ILE A 47 15.09 14.52 -1.16
N GLU A 48 16.37 14.83 -0.91
CA GLU A 48 17.36 13.90 -0.37
C GLU A 48 17.02 13.47 1.06
N CYS A 49 16.21 14.25 1.77
CA CYS A 49 15.74 13.94 3.13
C CYS A 49 14.53 13.00 3.13
N ILE A 50 13.94 12.71 1.97
CA ILE A 50 12.73 11.89 1.86
C ILE A 50 13.13 10.49 1.36
N PRO A 51 13.08 9.45 2.21
CA PRO A 51 13.36 8.11 1.76
C PRO A 51 12.30 7.62 0.77
N MET A 52 12.69 6.69 -0.10
CA MET A 52 11.75 6.01 -1.00
C MET A 52 10.71 5.23 -0.18
N PRO A 53 9.41 5.34 -0.50
CA PRO A 53 8.39 4.59 0.21
C PRO A 53 8.56 3.08 0.03
N PRO A 54 8.00 2.29 0.95
CA PRO A 54 7.99 0.83 0.82
C PRO A 54 7.28 0.43 -0.49
N LYS A 55 7.77 -0.67 -1.08
CA LYS A 55 7.11 -1.23 -2.27
C LYS A 55 5.70 -1.68 -1.88
N PRO A 56 4.67 -1.26 -2.62
CA PRO A 56 3.33 -1.75 -2.37
C PRO A 56 3.30 -3.25 -2.60
N PHE A 57 2.72 -3.98 -1.66
CA PHE A 57 2.45 -5.40 -1.81
C PHE A 57 1.11 -5.56 -2.52
N LEU A 58 1.07 -6.31 -3.63
CA LEU A 58 -0.17 -6.59 -4.36
C LEU A 58 -1.11 -7.52 -3.59
N TYR A 59 -0.56 -8.26 -2.61
CA TYR A 59 -1.29 -9.19 -1.77
C TYR A 59 -0.91 -8.97 -0.31
N PRO A 60 -1.85 -9.12 0.65
CA PRO A 60 -1.52 -9.18 2.06
C PRO A 60 -0.47 -10.29 2.28
N GLN A 61 0.67 -9.94 2.87
CA GLN A 61 1.61 -10.95 3.35
C GLN A 61 1.00 -11.57 4.60
N GLU A 62 0.63 -12.84 4.53
CA GLU A 62 0.33 -13.62 5.72
C GLU A 62 1.62 -13.71 6.54
N THR A 63 1.63 -13.05 7.69
CA THR A 63 2.70 -13.25 8.67
C THR A 63 2.53 -14.67 9.22
N PRO A 64 3.53 -15.57 9.08
CA PRO A 64 3.44 -16.86 9.73
C PRO A 64 3.33 -16.62 11.24
N VAL A 65 2.21 -17.01 11.82
CA VAL A 65 2.03 -17.02 13.27
C VAL A 65 2.99 -18.07 13.81
N VAL A 66 4.09 -17.62 14.42
CA VAL A 66 4.96 -18.50 15.19
C VAL A 66 4.25 -18.74 16.52
N ASP A 67 3.45 -19.81 16.58
CA ASP A 67 2.93 -20.34 17.83
C ASP A 67 4.08 -21.04 18.58
N ASP A 68 4.81 -20.28 19.39
CA ASP A 68 5.52 -20.87 20.52
C ASP A 68 4.49 -21.18 21.61
N LYS A 69 3.88 -22.38 21.56
CA LYS A 69 3.64 -23.30 22.70
C LYS A 69 2.66 -24.44 22.37
N ASP A 70 3.24 -25.62 22.17
CA ASP A 70 2.80 -26.96 22.62
C ASP A 70 1.35 -27.43 22.35
N SER A 71 1.26 -28.43 21.46
CA SER A 71 0.28 -29.52 21.36
C SER A 71 -1.23 -29.22 21.34
N SER A 72 -1.79 -29.11 20.13
CA SER A 72 -2.92 -29.96 19.71
C SER A 72 -3.08 -29.90 18.19
N GLU A 73 -3.05 -31.06 17.54
CA GLU A 73 -3.28 -31.21 16.10
C GLU A 73 -4.64 -30.62 15.72
N ILE A 74 -4.67 -29.74 14.71
CA ILE A 74 -5.92 -29.34 14.05
C ILE A 74 -5.76 -29.55 12.56
N THR A 75 -6.25 -30.69 12.11
CA THR A 75 -6.48 -31.04 10.70
C THR A 75 -7.40 -29.99 10.07
N PHE A 76 -6.88 -29.12 9.20
CA PHE A 76 -7.73 -28.21 8.43
C PHE A 76 -8.24 -28.93 7.18
N SER A 77 -9.43 -29.54 7.30
CA SER A 77 -10.11 -30.15 6.16
C SER A 77 -10.57 -29.07 5.18
N SER A 78 -10.10 -29.20 3.94
CA SER A 78 -10.52 -28.41 2.77
C SER A 78 -12.02 -28.51 2.51
N SER A 79 -12.68 -27.38 2.19
CA SER A 79 -13.63 -27.21 1.06
C SER A 79 -14.35 -25.86 1.13
N MET A 80 -14.33 -25.09 0.03
CA MET A 80 -15.25 -23.96 -0.23
C MET A 80 -16.47 -24.45 -1.01
N PRO A 81 -17.70 -23.95 -0.77
CA PRO A 81 -18.77 -24.07 -1.76
C PRO A 81 -18.86 -22.81 -2.62
N LEU A 82 -18.81 -23.04 -3.93
CA LEU A 82 -19.32 -22.14 -4.96
C LEU A 82 -20.84 -22.03 -4.84
N ASN A 83 -21.39 -20.82 -4.95
CA ASN A 83 -22.80 -20.63 -5.28
C ASN A 83 -22.90 -19.90 -6.63
N GLU A 84 -23.10 -20.68 -7.70
CA GLU A 84 -23.83 -20.23 -8.88
C GLU A 84 -25.33 -20.42 -8.67
N GLU A 85 -26.06 -19.48 -9.26
CA GLU A 85 -27.50 -19.23 -9.38
C GLU A 85 -28.47 -20.41 -9.26
N VAL A 86 -29.60 -20.19 -8.57
CA VAL A 86 -30.95 -20.53 -9.07
C VAL A 86 -31.95 -19.50 -8.52
N GLU A 87 -32.59 -18.77 -9.44
CA GLU A 87 -33.88 -18.09 -9.26
C GLU A 87 -34.97 -19.08 -8.85
N GLU A 88 -35.77 -18.78 -7.83
CA GLU A 88 -37.20 -19.10 -7.92
C GLU A 88 -38.05 -18.08 -7.17
N SER A 89 -39.15 -17.76 -7.85
CA SER A 89 -40.02 -16.62 -7.71
C SER A 89 -41.13 -16.81 -6.67
N VAL A 90 -41.85 -15.70 -6.43
CA VAL A 90 -43.24 -15.60 -5.91
C VAL A 90 -43.42 -15.71 -4.38
N SER A 91 -43.79 -14.59 -3.74
CA SER A 91 -45.20 -14.15 -3.67
C SER A 91 -45.37 -12.70 -3.28
#